data_AF-A0A183AAS5-F1
#
_entry.id   AF-A0A183AAS5-F1
#
_cell.length_a   1.000
_cell.length_b   1.000
_cell.length_c   1.000
_cell.angle_alpha   90.00
_cell.angle_beta   90.00
_cell.angle_gamma   90.00
#
_symmetry.space_group_name_H-M   'P 1'
#
loop_
_entity.id
_entity.type
_entity.pdbx_description
1 polymer ?
#
loop_
_entity_poly.entity_id
_entity_poly.type
_entity_poly.pdbx_seq_one_letter_code
_entity_poly.pdbx_strand_id
1 'polypeptide(L)'
;MLNCAGLLDLSWLDNYAVIGAQANGEAIVWHFHESYRTEISSSKYHVSDTLLLSTQVMHNKHDVGVCSVVAQPMAENVLSTGCYDGFLRLWDLRMPSERVPGRSDPVLLLCSTGGGGVWRQKWLADRYVLMAAMHTGFMIIGPLCSTQFGGNTVQIEPLACYRPSAKLAYGIDCFEQNSAGVTTDQQLRAVVATCSFYDNTVDFSQLLLPAVLRE
;
A
#
# COMPACT_ATOMS: atom_id res chain seq x y z
N MET A 1 16.76 11.76 28.33
CA MET A 1 15.68 11.57 27.34
C MET A 1 16.32 11.40 25.99
N LEU A 2 16.12 10.26 25.31
CA LEU A 2 16.52 10.14 23.91
C LEU A 2 15.67 11.12 23.10
N ASN A 3 16.31 12.11 22.50
CA ASN A 3 15.67 13.07 21.61
C ASN A 3 15.49 12.44 20.22
N CYS A 4 14.76 11.31 20.18
CA CYS A 4 14.42 10.64 18.94
C CYS A 4 12.96 10.96 18.59
N ALA A 5 12.75 11.60 17.45
CA ALA A 5 11.42 11.64 16.86
C ALA A 5 10.95 10.18 16.66
N GLY A 6 9.73 9.88 17.09
CA GLY A 6 9.16 8.53 16.94
C GLY A 6 9.22 8.07 15.48
N LEU A 7 9.59 6.82 15.25
CA LEU A 7 9.62 6.22 13.92
C LEU A 7 8.22 5.71 13.57
N LEU A 8 7.67 6.17 12.43
CA LEU A 8 6.30 5.87 12.00
C LEU A 8 6.24 4.70 11.01
N ASP A 9 7.20 4.62 10.09
CA ASP A 9 7.33 3.50 9.15
C ASP A 9 8.80 3.31 8.75
N LEU A 10 9.13 2.14 8.22
CA LEU A 10 10.44 1.82 7.68
C LEU A 10 10.33 0.92 6.44
N SER A 11 11.28 1.08 5.52
CA SER A 11 11.40 0.23 4.34
C SER A 11 12.85 -0.08 4.06
N TRP A 12 13.12 -1.32 3.67
CA TRP A 12 14.42 -1.71 3.13
C TRP A 12 14.55 -1.19 1.70
N LEU A 13 15.68 -0.58 1.38
CA LEU A 13 16.05 -0.19 0.02
C LEU A 13 16.82 -1.32 -0.68
N ASP A 14 17.67 -2.00 0.09
CA ASP A 14 18.44 -3.18 -0.30
C ASP A 14 18.84 -3.99 0.95
N ASN A 15 19.84 -4.86 0.86
CA ASN A 15 20.30 -5.68 2.00
C ASN A 15 21.08 -4.92 3.08
N TYR A 16 21.44 -3.66 2.82
CA TYR A 16 22.36 -2.84 3.60
C TYR A 16 21.81 -1.45 3.90
N ALA A 17 20.69 -1.05 3.33
CA ALA A 17 20.10 0.26 3.53
C ALA A 17 18.62 0.19 3.93
N VAL A 18 18.26 0.95 4.96
CA VAL A 18 16.87 1.12 5.44
C VAL A 18 16.55 2.61 5.47
N ILE A 19 15.38 2.97 4.97
CA ILE A 19 14.81 4.31 5.16
C ILE A 19 13.72 4.27 6.24
N GLY A 20 13.66 5.30 7.07
CA GLY A 20 12.68 5.47 8.14
C GLY A 20 11.98 6.82 8.04
N ALA A 21 10.67 6.84 8.21
CA ALA A 21 9.86 8.06 8.28
C ALA A 21 9.62 8.47 9.74
N GLN A 22 10.03 9.69 10.11
CA GLN A 22 9.98 10.17 11.48
C GLN A 22 8.79 11.11 11.73
N ALA A 23 8.26 11.10 12.95
CA ALA A 23 7.09 11.90 13.35
C ALA A 23 7.32 13.43 13.33
N ASN A 24 8.56 13.88 13.19
CA ASN A 24 8.93 15.29 13.04
C ASN A 24 9.02 15.75 11.57
N GLY A 25 8.60 14.91 10.60
CA GLY A 25 8.65 15.23 9.17
C GLY A 25 10.01 14.98 8.51
N GLU A 26 10.95 14.32 9.21
CA GLU A 26 12.23 13.92 8.64
C GLU A 26 12.17 12.47 8.11
N ALA A 27 12.98 12.18 7.10
CA ALA A 27 13.35 10.83 6.72
C ALA A 27 14.79 10.58 7.14
N ILE A 28 15.08 9.38 7.64
CA ILE A 28 16.43 8.96 8.01
C ILE A 28 16.79 7.71 7.20
N VAL A 29 17.99 7.69 6.63
CA VAL A 29 18.53 6.52 5.95
C VAL A 29 19.65 5.96 6.79
N TRP A 30 19.55 4.68 7.13
CA TRP A 30 20.60 3.92 7.80
C TRP A 30 21.31 3.02 6.80
N HIS A 31 22.65 3.05 6.81
CA HIS A 31 23.49 2.14 6.06
C HIS A 31 24.24 1.21 7.02
N PHE A 32 24.04 -0.08 6.84
CA PHE A 32 24.67 -1.17 7.57
C PHE A 32 25.91 -1.65 6.82
N HIS A 33 27.03 -1.77 7.53
CA HIS A 33 28.27 -2.26 6.91
C HIS A 33 28.15 -3.72 6.46
N GLU A 34 28.66 -4.04 5.26
CA GLU A 34 28.51 -5.37 4.63
C GLU A 34 29.04 -6.51 5.52
N SER A 35 30.19 -6.29 6.16
CA SER A 35 30.85 -7.30 7.00
C SER A 35 30.34 -7.33 8.44
N TYR A 36 29.75 -6.23 8.96
CA TYR A 36 29.39 -6.09 10.37
C TYR A 36 28.13 -5.22 10.50
N ARG A 37 26.95 -5.85 10.57
CA ARG A 37 25.65 -5.16 10.71
C ARG A 37 25.46 -4.38 12.02
N THR A 38 26.47 -4.32 12.88
CA THR A 38 26.48 -3.58 14.14
C THR A 38 26.94 -2.14 13.98
N GLU A 39 27.65 -1.80 12.89
CA GLU A 39 28.03 -0.44 12.57
C GLU A 39 26.99 0.17 11.63
N ILE A 40 26.40 1.29 12.06
CA ILE A 40 25.32 1.97 11.37
C ILE A 40 25.76 3.41 11.14
N SER A 41 25.87 3.81 9.87
CA SER A 41 25.93 5.22 9.51
C SER A 41 24.52 5.71 9.17
N SER A 42 24.21 6.96 9.50
CA SER A 42 22.89 7.51 9.23
C SER A 42 22.95 8.89 8.59
N SER A 43 22.12 9.09 7.57
CA SER A 43 21.91 10.38 6.92
C SER A 43 20.46 10.83 7.14
N LYS A 44 20.27 12.07 7.60
CA LYS A 44 18.93 12.66 7.79
C LYS A 44 18.59 13.59 6.65
N TYR A 45 17.36 13.50 6.20
CA TYR A 45 16.80 14.29 5.11
C TYR A 45 15.52 14.95 5.61
N HIS A 46 15.42 16.27 5.42
CA HIS A 46 14.10 16.90 5.49
C HIS A 46 13.33 16.51 4.23
N VAL A 47 12.16 15.92 4.43
CA VAL A 47 11.22 15.69 3.33
C VAL A 47 10.63 17.05 2.97
N SER A 48 11.35 17.77 2.11
CA SER A 48 10.86 19.00 1.47
C SER A 48 10.09 18.66 0.20
N ASP A 49 9.32 19.62 -0.32
CA ASP A 49 8.51 19.51 -1.54
C ASP A 49 9.28 19.23 -2.84
N THR A 50 10.55 18.82 -2.78
CA THR A 50 11.41 18.58 -3.96
C THR A 50 11.85 17.13 -4.16
N LEU A 51 11.71 16.23 -3.18
CA LEU A 51 11.87 14.77 -3.38
C LEU A 51 10.62 14.12 -4.00
N LEU A 52 9.88 14.88 -4.82
CA LEU A 52 8.43 15.06 -4.66
C LEU A 52 7.53 14.67 -5.83
N LEU A 53 7.99 13.82 -6.74
CA LEU A 53 7.14 13.52 -7.89
C LEU A 53 5.81 12.88 -7.46
N SER A 54 5.80 12.10 -6.37
CA SER A 54 4.56 11.53 -5.82
C SER A 54 3.77 12.53 -4.98
N THR A 55 4.42 13.29 -4.10
CA THR A 55 3.70 14.17 -3.16
C THR A 55 3.06 15.37 -3.85
N GLN A 56 3.65 15.94 -4.92
CA GLN A 56 2.97 16.98 -5.72
C GLN A 56 1.73 16.44 -6.45
N VAL A 57 1.79 15.19 -6.94
CA VAL A 57 0.65 14.50 -7.59
C VAL A 57 -0.48 14.26 -6.60
N MET A 58 -0.16 13.96 -5.34
CA MET A 58 -1.14 13.61 -4.31
C MET A 58 -1.69 14.82 -3.52
N HIS A 59 -0.95 15.93 -3.43
CA HIS A 59 -1.19 17.03 -2.47
C HIS A 59 -2.60 17.67 -2.55
N ASN A 60 -3.25 17.66 -3.73
CA ASN A 60 -4.57 18.30 -3.92
C ASN A 60 -5.74 17.32 -4.04
N LYS A 61 -5.53 16.07 -3.63
CA LYS A 61 -6.48 14.96 -3.86
C LYS A 61 -6.81 14.18 -2.58
N HIS A 62 -6.08 14.47 -1.50
CA HIS A 62 -6.37 14.03 -0.15
C HIS A 62 -6.65 15.26 0.72
N ASP A 63 -7.80 15.28 1.38
CA ASP A 63 -8.16 16.36 2.30
C ASP A 63 -7.72 16.08 3.75
N VAL A 64 -7.27 14.85 4.02
CA VAL A 64 -6.83 14.35 5.34
C VAL A 64 -5.61 13.45 5.19
N GLY A 65 -5.01 13.04 6.31
CA GLY A 65 -3.76 12.29 6.32
C GLY A 65 -3.79 10.99 5.50
N VAL A 66 -2.75 10.78 4.71
CA VAL A 66 -2.43 9.50 4.08
C VAL A 66 -1.78 8.60 5.12
N CYS A 67 -2.28 7.37 5.27
CA CYS A 67 -1.82 6.43 6.28
C CYS A 67 -0.72 5.49 5.75
N SER A 68 -0.77 5.15 4.46
CA SER A 68 0.24 4.27 3.84
C SER A 68 0.30 4.45 2.34
N VAL A 69 1.49 4.21 1.78
CA VAL A 69 1.81 4.34 0.35
C VAL A 69 2.51 3.05 -0.08
N VAL A 70 2.05 2.43 -1.16
CA VAL A 70 2.63 1.16 -1.65
C VAL A 70 2.72 1.17 -3.17
N ALA A 71 3.92 0.97 -3.70
CA ALA A 71 4.14 0.84 -5.15
C ALA A 71 3.52 -0.45 -5.69
N GLN A 72 3.04 -0.41 -6.94
CA GLN A 72 2.58 -1.59 -7.65
C GLN A 72 3.82 -2.42 -8.11
N PRO A 73 3.87 -3.75 -7.86
CA PRO A 73 5.11 -4.53 -8.06
C PRO A 73 5.67 -4.62 -9.49
N MET A 74 4.84 -4.43 -10.52
CA MET A 74 5.16 -4.59 -11.94
C MET A 74 5.04 -3.28 -12.75
N ALA A 75 4.75 -2.16 -12.09
CA ALA A 75 4.51 -0.87 -12.72
C ALA A 75 5.07 0.25 -11.84
N GLU A 76 6.31 0.65 -12.14
CA GLU A 76 7.09 1.65 -11.38
C GLU A 76 6.38 3.00 -11.19
N ASN A 77 5.50 3.35 -12.13
CA ASN A 77 4.77 4.62 -12.16
C ASN A 77 3.41 4.52 -11.46
N VAL A 78 3.05 3.36 -10.92
CA VAL A 78 1.76 3.14 -10.27
C VAL A 78 1.97 2.91 -8.79
N LEU A 79 1.26 3.66 -7.96
CA LEU A 79 1.23 3.43 -6.51
C LEU A 79 -0.20 3.44 -6.00
N SER A 80 -0.41 2.85 -4.82
CA SER A 80 -1.64 2.94 -4.07
C SER A 80 -1.44 3.68 -2.76
N THR A 81 -2.46 4.43 -2.34
CA THR A 81 -2.49 5.13 -1.06
C THR A 81 -3.73 4.75 -0.27
N GLY A 82 -3.56 4.46 1.02
CA GLY A 82 -4.63 4.39 2.00
C GLY A 82 -4.73 5.69 2.78
N CYS A 83 -5.93 6.18 3.03
CA CYS A 83 -6.15 7.49 3.65
C CYS A 83 -7.21 7.43 4.77
N TYR A 84 -7.12 8.37 5.71
CA TYR A 84 -8.10 8.53 6.80
C TYR A 84 -9.52 8.83 6.32
N ASP A 85 -9.69 9.33 5.10
CA ASP A 85 -11.00 9.57 4.49
C ASP A 85 -11.77 8.29 4.12
N GLY A 86 -11.16 7.12 4.32
CA GLY A 86 -11.77 5.82 4.04
C GLY A 86 -11.69 5.40 2.58
N PHE A 87 -10.80 6.01 1.81
CA PHE A 87 -10.57 5.63 0.43
C PHE A 87 -9.16 5.08 0.19
N LEU A 88 -9.11 3.96 -0.53
CA LEU A 88 -7.92 3.54 -1.25
C LEU A 88 -7.92 4.21 -2.62
N ARG A 89 -6.80 4.81 -3.01
CA ARG A 89 -6.59 5.38 -4.35
C ARG A 89 -5.45 4.67 -5.06
N LEU A 90 -5.60 4.45 -6.36
CA LEU A 90 -4.54 4.04 -7.27
C LEU A 90 -4.15 5.21 -8.15
N TRP A 91 -2.86 5.42 -8.36
CA TRP A 91 -2.31 6.60 -9.01
C TRP A 91 -1.43 6.22 -10.19
N ASP A 92 -1.40 7.05 -11.23
CA ASP A 92 -0.34 7.05 -12.23
C ASP A 92 0.51 8.31 -12.06
N LEU A 93 1.75 8.14 -11.61
CA LEU A 93 2.69 9.22 -11.32
C LEU A 93 3.16 9.97 -12.58
N ARG A 94 2.92 9.43 -13.77
CA ARG A 94 3.21 10.11 -15.04
C ARG A 94 2.17 11.16 -15.39
N MET A 95 0.99 11.08 -14.77
CA MET A 95 -0.08 12.03 -14.98
C MET A 95 0.17 13.30 -14.16
N PRO A 96 -0.14 14.48 -14.71
CA PRO A 96 0.08 15.74 -14.01
C PRO A 96 -0.82 15.85 -12.78
N SER A 97 -0.32 16.53 -11.75
CA SER A 97 -1.09 16.88 -10.55
C SER A 97 -2.23 17.88 -10.84
N GLU A 98 -2.03 18.76 -11.81
CA GLU A 98 -2.96 19.83 -12.15
C GLU A 98 -4.11 19.33 -13.04
N ARG A 99 -5.33 19.71 -12.68
CA ARG A 99 -6.52 19.52 -13.51
C ARG A 99 -6.43 20.42 -14.74
N VAL A 100 -5.78 19.94 -15.79
CA VAL A 100 -5.85 20.56 -17.12
C VAL A 100 -7.14 20.08 -17.80
N PRO A 101 -8.05 20.98 -18.21
CA PRO A 101 -9.26 20.60 -18.94
C PRO A 101 -8.90 19.73 -20.17
N GLY A 102 -9.51 18.55 -20.26
CA GLY A 102 -9.25 17.58 -21.34
C GLY A 102 -8.10 16.60 -21.09
N ARG A 103 -7.48 16.60 -19.90
CA ARG A 103 -6.44 15.63 -19.51
C ARG A 103 -6.92 14.69 -18.40
N SER A 104 -6.40 13.47 -18.43
CA SER A 104 -6.75 12.37 -17.52
C SER A 104 -6.45 12.68 -16.06
N ASP A 105 -7.31 12.20 -15.15
CA ASP A 105 -7.10 12.32 -13.69
C ASP A 105 -5.93 11.41 -13.26
N PRO A 106 -4.95 11.89 -12.46
CA PRO A 106 -3.87 11.03 -11.96
C PRO A 106 -4.38 9.87 -11.08
N VAL A 107 -5.59 9.99 -10.52
CA VAL A 107 -6.24 8.90 -9.79
C VAL A 107 -6.90 7.96 -10.79
N LEU A 108 -6.32 6.77 -10.96
CA LEU A 108 -6.83 5.71 -11.83
C LEU A 108 -8.05 5.02 -11.23
N LEU A 109 -8.02 4.78 -9.92
CA LEU A 109 -9.04 4.01 -9.20
C LEU A 109 -9.28 4.56 -7.81
N LEU A 110 -10.52 4.49 -7.36
CA LEU A 110 -10.96 4.78 -6.01
C LEU A 110 -11.80 3.60 -5.48
N CYS A 111 -11.48 3.14 -4.27
CA CYS A 111 -12.30 2.16 -3.56
C CYS A 111 -12.63 2.70 -2.16
N SER A 112 -13.92 2.77 -1.84
CA SER A 112 -14.41 3.18 -0.53
C SER A 112 -14.47 1.99 0.41
N THR A 113 -14.05 2.19 1.66
CA THR A 113 -14.26 1.22 2.73
C THR A 113 -15.68 1.25 3.30
N GLY A 114 -16.50 2.23 2.92
CA GLY A 114 -17.81 2.49 3.54
C GLY A 114 -17.73 3.08 4.95
N GLY A 115 -16.53 3.39 5.45
CA GLY A 115 -16.32 4.05 6.75
C GLY A 115 -14.99 3.67 7.42
N GLY A 116 -14.31 4.65 8.01
CA GLY A 116 -13.02 4.46 8.67
C GLY A 116 -11.83 4.39 7.69
N GLY A 117 -10.67 4.89 8.13
CA GLY A 117 -9.49 5.03 7.29
C GLY A 117 -8.89 3.71 6.82
N VAL A 118 -8.21 3.74 5.67
CA VAL A 118 -7.38 2.63 5.18
C VAL A 118 -5.98 2.78 5.76
N TRP A 119 -5.62 1.93 6.72
CA TRP A 119 -4.35 2.09 7.47
C TRP A 119 -3.18 1.37 6.82
N ARG A 120 -3.42 0.19 6.27
CA ARG A 120 -2.38 -0.58 5.56
C ARG A 120 -2.99 -1.22 4.33
N GLN A 121 -2.25 -1.23 3.23
CA GLN A 121 -2.56 -2.05 2.06
C GLN A 121 -1.34 -2.86 1.63
N LYS A 122 -1.58 -3.94 0.90
CA LYS A 122 -0.54 -4.78 0.32
C LYS A 122 -0.98 -5.30 -1.04
N TRP A 123 -0.08 -5.22 -2.02
CA TRP A 123 -0.29 -5.87 -3.31
C TRP A 123 -0.06 -7.37 -3.19
N LEU A 124 -0.99 -8.14 -3.73
CA LEU A 124 -0.85 -9.57 -3.95
C LEU A 124 -0.71 -9.80 -5.45
N ALA A 125 0.47 -10.31 -5.83
CA ALA A 125 0.95 -10.27 -7.20
C ALA A 125 0.85 -8.83 -7.77
N ASP A 126 0.43 -8.72 -9.01
CA ASP A 126 0.22 -7.47 -9.76
C ASP A 126 -1.26 -7.10 -9.93
N ARG A 127 -2.18 -7.88 -9.33
CA ARG A 127 -3.62 -7.87 -9.67
C ARG A 127 -4.54 -7.57 -8.51
N TYR A 128 -4.16 -7.86 -7.26
CA TYR A 128 -5.05 -7.67 -6.12
C TYR A 128 -4.42 -6.74 -5.10
N VAL A 129 -5.25 -5.95 -4.43
CA VAL A 129 -4.84 -5.17 -3.27
C VAL A 129 -5.64 -5.64 -2.08
N LEU A 130 -4.93 -6.05 -1.04
CA LEU A 130 -5.48 -6.35 0.27
C LEU A 130 -5.37 -5.10 1.13
N MET A 131 -6.38 -4.79 1.94
CA MET A 131 -6.36 -3.61 2.81
C MET A 131 -6.91 -3.91 4.19
N ALA A 132 -6.34 -3.25 5.20
CA ALA A 132 -6.84 -3.16 6.57
C ALA A 132 -7.54 -1.80 6.75
N ALA A 133 -8.84 -1.85 6.95
CA ALA A 133 -9.71 -0.69 7.08
C ALA A 133 -10.24 -0.59 8.53
N MET A 134 -9.99 0.55 9.16
CA MET A 134 -10.18 0.80 10.60
C MET A 134 -11.50 0.25 11.16
N HIS A 135 -12.63 0.46 10.46
CA HIS A 135 -13.96 0.09 10.96
C HIS A 135 -14.65 -1.03 10.19
N THR A 136 -14.10 -1.45 9.06
CA THR A 136 -14.75 -2.41 8.16
C THR A 136 -13.94 -3.69 7.94
N GLY A 137 -12.87 -3.87 8.72
CA GLY A 137 -12.10 -5.10 8.76
C GLY A 137 -11.06 -5.14 7.65
N PHE A 138 -10.99 -6.28 6.96
CA PHE A 138 -10.04 -6.47 5.87
C PHE A 138 -10.80 -6.63 4.56
N MET A 139 -10.29 -6.03 3.49
CA MET A 139 -10.94 -6.05 2.18
C MET A 139 -9.96 -6.44 1.09
N ILE A 140 -10.52 -6.95 0.00
CA ILE A 140 -9.79 -7.33 -1.22
C ILE A 140 -10.41 -6.54 -2.37
N ILE A 141 -9.57 -5.93 -3.20
CA ILE A 141 -9.98 -5.39 -4.50
C ILE A 141 -9.21 -6.10 -5.63
N GLY A 142 -9.85 -6.18 -6.79
CA GLY A 142 -9.30 -6.77 -8.00
C GLY A 142 -10.20 -7.86 -8.58
N PRO A 143 -9.74 -8.55 -9.64
CA PRO A 143 -8.45 -8.34 -10.31
C PRO A 143 -8.39 -6.95 -10.98
N LEU A 144 -7.28 -6.26 -10.78
CA LEU A 144 -6.96 -4.98 -11.40
C LEU A 144 -6.14 -5.25 -12.67
N CYS A 145 -6.56 -4.65 -13.79
CA CYS A 145 -5.83 -4.73 -15.06
C CYS A 145 -5.50 -3.32 -15.55
N SER A 146 -4.28 -3.12 -16.06
CA SER A 146 -3.82 -1.81 -16.53
C SER A 146 -4.66 -1.24 -17.68
N THR A 147 -5.30 -2.11 -18.46
CA THR A 147 -6.21 -1.71 -19.56
C THR A 147 -7.50 -1.08 -19.08
N GLN A 148 -7.87 -1.23 -17.80
CA GLN A 148 -9.09 -0.66 -17.22
C GLN A 148 -8.94 0.84 -16.89
N PHE A 149 -7.72 1.38 -16.94
CA PHE A 149 -7.43 2.74 -16.53
C PHE A 149 -7.47 3.71 -17.72
N GLY A 150 -8.66 3.88 -18.29
CA GLY A 150 -8.93 4.78 -19.42
C GLY A 150 -9.22 6.21 -18.97
N GLY A 151 -8.18 6.97 -18.61
CA GLY A 151 -8.18 8.43 -18.43
C GLY A 151 -9.08 9.07 -17.34
N ASN A 152 -10.14 8.38 -16.93
CA ASN A 152 -11.04 8.78 -15.87
C ASN A 152 -10.84 7.89 -14.65
N THR A 153 -11.07 8.44 -13.46
CA THR A 153 -11.07 7.67 -12.23
C THR A 153 -12.19 6.63 -12.21
N VAL A 154 -11.83 5.36 -12.04
CA VAL A 154 -12.77 4.25 -11.90
C VAL A 154 -13.12 4.06 -10.42
N GLN A 155 -14.41 4.02 -10.10
CA GLN A 155 -14.89 3.61 -8.78
C GLN A 155 -15.06 2.10 -8.76
N ILE A 156 -14.50 1.42 -7.74
CA ILE A 156 -14.65 -0.03 -7.57
C ILE A 156 -15.16 -0.36 -6.16
N GLU A 157 -16.01 -1.36 -6.09
CA GLU A 157 -16.44 -1.95 -4.83
C GLU A 157 -15.46 -3.07 -4.41
N PRO A 158 -15.30 -3.34 -3.09
CA PRO A 158 -14.54 -4.48 -2.62
C PRO A 158 -15.03 -5.80 -3.23
N LEU A 159 -14.10 -6.63 -3.70
CA LEU A 159 -14.38 -7.98 -4.17
C LEU A 159 -14.87 -8.88 -3.03
N ALA A 160 -14.25 -8.73 -1.86
CA ALA A 160 -14.57 -9.51 -0.67
C ALA A 160 -14.17 -8.76 0.60
N CYS A 161 -14.87 -9.07 1.69
CA CYS A 161 -14.56 -8.62 3.04
C CYS A 161 -14.22 -9.81 3.94
N TYR A 162 -13.25 -9.63 4.83
CA TYR A 162 -12.82 -10.60 5.81
C TYR A 162 -12.79 -9.95 7.19
N ARG A 163 -13.36 -10.64 8.19
CA ARG A 163 -13.53 -10.15 9.57
C ARG A 163 -14.03 -8.69 9.64
N PRO A 164 -15.22 -8.39 9.10
CA PRO A 164 -15.80 -7.05 9.22
C PRO A 164 -16.07 -6.64 10.69
N SER A 165 -16.08 -7.60 11.61
CA SER A 165 -16.21 -7.38 13.06
C SER A 165 -14.88 -7.13 13.79
N ALA A 166 -13.74 -7.09 13.08
CA ALA A 166 -12.44 -6.83 13.70
C ALA A 166 -12.45 -5.48 14.42
N LYS A 167 -12.00 -5.48 15.67
CA LYS A 167 -11.97 -4.26 16.49
C LYS A 167 -10.72 -3.46 16.18
N LEU A 168 -10.83 -2.61 15.15
CA LEU A 168 -9.76 -1.74 14.66
C LEU A 168 -8.71 -2.52 13.87
N ALA A 169 -9.06 -2.94 12.65
CA ALA A 169 -8.15 -3.61 11.74
C ALA A 169 -6.95 -2.70 11.42
N TYR A 170 -5.74 -3.21 11.63
CA TYR A 170 -4.53 -2.38 11.67
C TYR A 170 -3.51 -2.74 10.60
N GLY A 171 -3.11 -4.01 10.55
CA GLY A 171 -2.05 -4.48 9.67
C GLY A 171 -2.54 -5.61 8.77
N ILE A 172 -2.00 -5.63 7.55
CA ILE A 172 -2.18 -6.72 6.61
C ILE A 172 -0.88 -6.93 5.84
N ASP A 173 -0.50 -8.20 5.67
CA ASP A 173 0.59 -8.61 4.79
C ASP A 173 0.25 -9.96 4.14
N CYS A 174 0.91 -10.28 3.03
CA CYS A 174 0.65 -11.52 2.32
C CYS A 174 1.90 -12.11 1.68
N PHE A 175 1.85 -13.43 1.52
CA PHE A 175 2.86 -14.21 0.82
C PHE A 175 2.16 -15.12 -0.20
N GLU A 176 2.46 -14.90 -1.47
CA GLU A 176 1.99 -15.75 -2.57
C GLU A 176 2.66 -17.13 -2.50
N GLN A 177 1.86 -18.18 -2.52
CA GLN A 177 2.35 -19.56 -2.53
C GLN A 177 2.56 -20.00 -3.97
N ASN A 178 3.82 -20.21 -4.35
CA ASN A 178 4.15 -20.83 -5.63
C ASN A 178 3.59 -22.26 -5.67
N SER A 179 2.60 -22.49 -6.52
CA SER A 179 2.11 -23.84 -6.81
C SER A 179 3.13 -24.52 -7.74
N ALA A 180 4.11 -25.21 -7.16
CA ALA A 180 5.02 -26.09 -7.89
C ALA A 180 4.24 -27.33 -8.37
N GLY A 181 3.41 -27.16 -9.39
CA GLY A 181 2.57 -28.20 -9.95
C GLY A 181 1.59 -27.63 -10.96
N VAL A 182 1.70 -28.09 -12.21
CA VAL A 182 0.73 -27.80 -13.26
C VAL A 182 -0.55 -28.56 -12.95
N THR A 183 -1.42 -27.98 -12.13
CA THR A 183 -2.81 -28.40 -12.05
C THR A 183 -3.66 -27.44 -12.87
N THR A 184 -4.62 -28.02 -13.59
CA THR A 184 -5.59 -27.37 -14.49
C THR A 184 -6.50 -26.32 -13.81
N ASP A 185 -6.38 -26.14 -12.49
CA ASP A 185 -7.11 -25.16 -11.69
C ASP A 185 -6.11 -24.12 -11.13
N GLN A 186 -5.77 -23.11 -11.96
CA GLN A 186 -4.68 -22.13 -11.71
C GLN A 186 -5.01 -21.07 -10.63
N GLN A 187 -5.73 -21.42 -9.57
CA GLN A 187 -6.12 -20.46 -8.53
C GLN A 187 -4.90 -19.80 -7.89
N LEU A 188 -4.98 -18.49 -7.69
CA LEU A 188 -3.97 -17.77 -6.94
C LEU A 188 -4.13 -18.10 -5.46
N ARG A 189 -3.05 -18.59 -4.84
CA ARG A 189 -3.02 -19.00 -3.43
C ARG A 189 -2.05 -18.11 -2.66
N ALA A 190 -2.50 -17.61 -1.52
CA ALA A 190 -1.65 -16.82 -0.64
C ALA A 190 -1.92 -17.15 0.82
N VAL A 191 -0.89 -16.99 1.66
CA VAL A 191 -1.06 -16.85 3.10
C VAL A 191 -1.20 -15.36 3.38
N VAL A 192 -2.24 -14.98 4.11
CA VAL A 192 -2.49 -13.61 4.53
C VAL A 192 -2.37 -13.54 6.04
N ALA A 193 -1.54 -12.61 6.53
CA ALA A 193 -1.44 -12.26 7.94
C ALA A 193 -2.21 -10.96 8.17
N THR A 194 -3.07 -10.96 9.18
CA THR A 194 -3.88 -9.79 9.56
C THR A 194 -3.73 -9.52 11.04
N CYS A 195 -3.78 -8.26 11.46
CA CYS A 195 -3.81 -7.92 12.88
C CYS A 195 -4.82 -6.82 13.20
N SER A 196 -5.36 -6.89 14.40
CA SER A 196 -6.41 -6.00 14.91
C SER A 196 -6.00 -5.46 16.27
N PHE A 197 -6.09 -4.15 16.45
CA PHE A 197 -5.52 -3.46 17.59
C PHE A 197 -6.22 -3.84 18.90
N TYR A 198 -7.55 -3.80 18.95
CA TYR A 198 -8.27 -4.11 20.20
C TYR A 198 -8.58 -5.59 20.38
N ASP A 199 -8.48 -6.39 19.32
CA ASP A 199 -8.56 -7.85 19.47
C ASP A 199 -7.26 -8.42 20.04
N ASN A 200 -6.14 -7.70 19.93
CA ASN A 200 -4.80 -8.14 20.34
C ASN A 200 -4.40 -9.48 19.69
N THR A 201 -4.79 -9.70 18.44
CA THR A 201 -4.49 -10.93 17.68
C THR A 201 -3.74 -10.65 16.38
N VAL A 202 -2.93 -11.63 15.98
CA VAL A 202 -2.44 -11.80 14.61
C VAL A 202 -3.03 -13.11 14.09
N ASP A 203 -3.73 -13.02 12.96
CA ASP A 203 -4.44 -14.16 12.36
C ASP A 203 -3.84 -14.47 10.99
N PHE A 204 -3.51 -15.74 10.78
CA PHE A 204 -3.02 -16.26 9.50
C PHE A 204 -4.13 -17.04 8.81
N SER A 205 -4.40 -16.72 7.56
CA SER A 205 -5.46 -17.34 6.75
C SER A 205 -4.96 -17.71 5.36
N GLN A 206 -5.54 -18.75 4.77
CA GLN A 206 -5.31 -19.07 3.37
C GLN A 206 -6.32 -18.31 2.51
N LEU A 207 -5.82 -17.56 1.53
CA LEU A 207 -6.60 -16.86 0.53
C LEU A 207 -6.52 -17.64 -0.80
N LEU A 208 -7.70 -17.88 -1.38
CA LEU A 208 -7.87 -18.52 -2.67
C LEU A 208 -8.63 -17.56 -3.58
N LEU A 209 -8.02 -17.17 -4.69
CA LEU A 209 -8.62 -16.28 -5.69
C LEU A 209 -8.65 -16.96 -7.06
N PRO A 210 -9.66 -16.66 -7.90
CA PRO A 210 -9.72 -17.22 -9.25
C PRO A 210 -8.45 -16.92 -10.05
N ALA A 211 -8.03 -17.90 -10.86
CA ALA A 211 -7.05 -17.64 -11.91
C ALA A 211 -7.70 -16.73 -12.94
N VAL A 212 -7.29 -15.46 -13.00
CA VAL A 212 -7.61 -14.66 -14.18
C VAL A 212 -6.46 -14.83 -15.15
N LEU A 213 -6.75 -15.47 -16.29
CA LEU A 213 -5.82 -15.60 -17.40
C LEU A 213 -5.34 -14.20 -17.76
N ARG A 214 -4.01 -14.02 -17.91
CA ARG A 214 -3.49 -12.79 -18.50
C ARG A 214 -3.95 -12.78 -19.96
N GLU A 215 -4.81 -11.82 -20.31
CA GLU A 215 -5.11 -11.51 -21.72
C GLU A 215 -3.86 -11.00 -22.42
#